data_AF-A0AAV9A8G8-F1
#
_entry.id   AF-A0AAV9A8G8-F1
#
_cell.length_a   1.000
_cell.length_b   1.000
_cell.length_c   1.000
_cell.angle_alpha   90.00
_cell.angle_beta   90.00
_cell.angle_gamma   90.00
#
_symmetry.space_group_name_H-M   'P 1'
#
loop_
_entity.id
_entity.type
_entity.pdbx_description
1 polymer ?
#
loop_
_entity_poly.entity_id
_entity_poly.type
_entity_poly.pdbx_seq_one_letter_code
_entity_poly.pdbx_strand_id
1 'polypeptide(L)'
;MTAPTATSAESMVKKVKPGDAQRKAEEVKQLVSSGGFPSGVAVVNPRLKVVEQIPGPPVEGQMMDEILKLLSDDRIRKIGIWGMGGVGKTTLVRTLNNKLEDSSSPQLFDIVIWITVSKGTGREEDVKKIQDRLVERLKISDGEHRGGTCNSVVREAEEGEEDSTDS
;
A
#
# COMPACT_ATOMS: atom_id res chain seq x y z
N MET A 1 66.27 10.30 20.76
CA MET A 1 65.78 9.62 19.54
C MET A 1 64.41 9.03 19.85
N THR A 2 63.41 9.46 19.06
CA THR A 2 62.11 8.82 18.71
C THR A 2 61.11 8.37 19.81
N ALA A 3 59.95 9.04 19.83
CA ALA A 3 58.62 8.43 20.07
C ALA A 3 58.16 7.72 18.75
N PRO A 4 57.14 6.80 18.71
CA PRO A 4 55.71 7.04 19.00
C PRO A 4 55.03 5.90 19.82
N THR A 5 53.90 6.04 20.53
CA THR A 5 52.50 6.43 20.24
C THR A 5 51.58 5.26 19.81
N ALA A 6 50.49 5.12 20.59
CA ALA A 6 49.16 4.55 20.35
C ALA A 6 49.01 3.10 19.86
N THR A 7 48.09 2.36 20.50
CA THR A 7 47.15 1.38 19.90
C THR A 7 46.25 0.87 21.03
N SER A 8 44.94 0.67 20.93
CA SER A 8 43.86 1.12 20.04
C SER A 8 42.65 0.36 20.59
N ALA A 9 41.50 1.03 20.65
CA ALA A 9 40.24 0.49 21.16
C ALA A 9 39.60 -0.53 20.19
N GLU A 10 40.20 -1.71 20.00
CA GLU A 10 39.75 -2.69 19.00
C GLU A 10 39.11 -3.98 19.55
N SER A 11 38.58 -3.97 20.78
CA SER A 11 38.03 -5.20 21.39
C SER A 11 36.56 -5.55 21.05
N MET A 12 35.91 -4.88 20.08
CA MET A 12 34.48 -5.10 19.78
C MET A 12 34.13 -5.58 18.37
N VAL A 13 35.08 -6.13 17.60
CA VAL A 13 34.72 -6.87 16.37
C VAL A 13 34.45 -8.33 16.73
N LYS A 14 33.15 -8.67 16.87
CA LYS A 14 32.70 -10.05 17.02
C LYS A 14 33.03 -10.80 15.73
N LYS A 15 34.13 -11.55 15.75
CA LYS A 15 34.64 -12.34 14.62
C LYS A 15 33.60 -13.43 14.28
N VAL A 16 32.74 -13.17 13.30
CA VAL A 16 31.83 -14.18 12.74
C VAL A 16 32.70 -15.22 12.05
N LYS A 17 32.57 -16.50 12.43
CA LYS A 17 33.39 -17.56 11.83
C LYS A 17 32.91 -17.76 10.38
N PRO A 18 33.81 -17.96 9.41
CA PRO A 18 33.45 -18.09 8.00
C PRO A 18 32.48 -19.26 7.68
N GLY A 19 32.30 -20.21 8.61
CA GLY A 19 31.31 -21.30 8.47
C GLY A 19 29.89 -20.96 8.91
N ASP A 20 29.67 -19.88 9.68
CA ASP A 20 28.35 -19.58 10.25
C ASP A 20 27.37 -19.03 9.19
N ALA A 21 27.89 -18.26 8.23
CA ALA A 21 27.12 -17.76 7.10
C ALA A 21 26.71 -18.90 6.16
N GLN A 22 27.62 -19.87 5.96
CA GLN A 22 27.40 -21.00 5.07
C GLN A 22 26.38 -21.99 5.66
N ARG A 23 26.42 -22.20 6.98
CA ARG A 23 25.41 -22.99 7.69
C ARG A 23 24.01 -22.37 7.59
N LYS A 24 23.90 -21.06 7.78
CA LYS A 24 22.62 -20.34 7.60
C LYS A 24 22.10 -20.42 6.16
N ALA A 25 22.99 -20.32 5.17
CA ALA A 25 22.59 -20.45 3.77
C ALA A 25 22.03 -21.85 3.46
N GLU A 26 22.64 -22.92 3.99
CA GLU A 26 22.14 -24.28 3.79
C GLU A 26 20.82 -24.52 4.54
N GLU A 27 20.65 -23.93 5.73
CA GLU A 27 19.41 -23.97 6.50
C GLU A 27 18.27 -23.28 5.75
N VAL A 28 18.51 -22.10 5.17
CA VAL A 28 17.55 -21.41 4.29
C VAL A 28 17.19 -22.28 3.09
N LYS A 29 18.16 -22.95 2.47
CA LYS A 29 17.93 -23.85 1.32
C LYS A 29 17.09 -25.08 1.69
N GLN A 30 17.29 -25.65 2.88
CA GLN A 30 16.47 -26.75 3.39
C GLN A 30 15.03 -26.30 3.72
N LEU A 31 14.86 -25.13 4.31
CA LEU A 31 13.54 -24.54 4.59
C LEU A 31 12.77 -24.23 3.30
N VAL A 32 13.46 -23.72 2.27
CA VAL A 32 12.88 -23.49 0.94
C VAL A 32 12.49 -24.82 0.27
N SER A 33 13.37 -25.83 0.32
CA SER A 33 13.11 -27.14 -0.31
C SER A 33 12.03 -27.97 0.41
N SER A 34 11.84 -27.77 1.71
CA SER A 34 10.80 -28.46 2.49
C SER A 34 9.44 -27.77 2.41
N GLY A 35 9.36 -26.56 1.83
CA GLY A 35 8.13 -25.78 1.71
C GLY A 35 7.47 -25.44 3.06
N GLY A 36 8.19 -25.68 4.17
CA GLY A 36 7.65 -25.65 5.53
C GLY A 36 7.63 -24.25 6.11
N PHE A 37 6.70 -23.42 5.64
CA PHE A 37 6.42 -22.12 6.24
C PHE A 37 5.15 -22.24 7.09
N PRO A 38 5.27 -22.42 8.43
CA PRO A 38 4.11 -22.65 9.29
C PRO A 38 3.11 -21.49 9.32
N SER A 39 3.52 -20.30 8.86
CA SER A 39 2.65 -19.12 8.71
C SER A 39 2.40 -18.73 7.24
N GLY A 40 2.74 -19.60 6.29
CA GLY A 40 2.70 -19.32 4.86
C GLY A 40 3.83 -18.37 4.42
N VAL A 41 4.28 -18.49 3.17
CA VAL A 41 4.96 -17.39 2.49
C VAL A 41 3.85 -16.55 1.89
N ALA A 42 3.80 -15.26 2.23
CA ALA A 42 3.11 -14.31 1.39
C ALA A 42 3.89 -14.22 0.07
N VAL A 43 3.58 -15.12 -0.86
CA VAL A 43 4.04 -14.97 -2.23
C VAL A 43 3.32 -13.74 -2.73
N VAL A 44 4.05 -12.64 -2.91
CA VAL A 44 3.58 -11.54 -3.76
C VAL A 44 3.23 -12.19 -5.08
N ASN A 45 1.93 -12.35 -5.35
CA ASN A 45 1.48 -13.08 -6.52
C ASN A 45 2.01 -12.31 -7.74
N PRO A 46 2.99 -12.83 -8.49
CA PRO A 46 3.68 -12.08 -9.55
C PRO A 46 2.75 -11.76 -10.72
N ARG A 47 1.48 -12.21 -10.66
CA ARG A 47 0.44 -11.94 -11.63
C ARG A 47 -0.47 -10.75 -11.29
N LEU A 48 -0.22 -10.03 -10.20
CA LEU A 48 -1.02 -8.85 -9.87
C LEU A 48 -0.47 -7.65 -10.63
N LYS A 49 -1.34 -7.04 -11.43
CA LYS A 49 -1.01 -5.77 -12.08
C LYS A 49 -0.96 -4.70 -10.99
N VAL A 50 0.22 -4.11 -10.80
CA VAL A 50 0.47 -3.09 -9.76
C VAL A 50 -0.51 -1.93 -9.95
N VAL A 51 -0.62 -1.37 -11.17
CA VAL A 51 -1.50 -0.22 -11.45
C VAL A 51 -2.35 -0.47 -12.69
N GLU A 52 -3.60 -0.01 -12.70
CA GLU A 52 -4.41 0.05 -13.92
C GLU A 52 -4.28 1.42 -14.57
N GLN A 53 -3.76 1.50 -15.80
CA GLN A 53 -3.71 2.75 -16.54
C GLN A 53 -5.11 3.25 -16.90
N ILE A 54 -5.41 4.48 -16.52
CA ILE A 54 -6.70 5.12 -16.79
C ILE A 54 -6.54 6.14 -17.92
N PRO A 55 -7.28 6.01 -19.04
CA PRO A 55 -7.10 6.86 -20.20
C PRO A 55 -7.30 8.36 -19.95
N GLY A 56 -6.49 9.16 -20.63
CA GLY A 56 -6.66 10.60 -20.86
C GLY A 56 -5.39 11.41 -20.65
N PRO A 57 -5.45 12.74 -20.85
CA PRO A 57 -4.25 13.56 -20.83
C PRO A 57 -3.61 13.59 -19.43
N PRO A 58 -2.26 13.52 -19.37
CA PRO A 58 -1.53 13.74 -18.13
C PRO A 58 -1.61 15.22 -17.75
N VAL A 59 -1.67 15.48 -16.44
CA VAL A 59 -1.63 16.82 -15.87
C VAL A 59 -0.53 16.88 -14.82
N GLU A 60 0.42 17.79 -15.01
CA GLU A 60 1.49 18.02 -14.04
C GLU A 60 1.27 19.34 -13.29
N GLY A 61 1.74 19.41 -12.06
CA GLY A 61 1.64 20.60 -11.23
C GLY A 61 2.08 20.33 -9.80
N GLN A 62 2.32 21.42 -9.05
CA GLN A 62 2.84 21.38 -7.68
C GLN A 62 1.99 20.51 -6.73
N MET A 63 0.68 20.44 -6.96
CA MET A 63 -0.23 19.62 -6.18
C MET A 63 0.07 18.11 -6.28
N MET A 64 0.69 17.65 -7.37
CA MET A 64 1.10 16.24 -7.50
C MET A 64 2.22 15.88 -6.53
N ASP A 65 3.21 16.76 -6.37
CA ASP A 65 4.34 16.54 -5.47
C ASP A 65 3.89 16.52 -4.01
N GLU A 66 2.95 17.40 -3.65
CA GLU A 66 2.33 17.40 -2.33
C GLU A 66 1.59 16.08 -2.03
N ILE A 67 0.78 15.59 -2.98
CA ILE A 67 0.06 14.33 -2.79
C ILE A 67 1.03 13.15 -2.69
N LEU A 68 2.08 13.09 -3.51
CA LEU A 68 3.10 12.04 -3.43
C LEU A 68 3.84 12.06 -2.09
N LYS A 69 4.12 13.25 -1.56
CA LYS A 69 4.69 13.41 -0.21
C LYS A 69 3.75 12.88 0.88
N LEU A 70 2.45 13.17 0.77
CA LEU A 70 1.44 12.65 1.71
C LEU A 70 1.29 11.14 1.61
N LEU A 71 1.37 10.56 0.40
CA LEU A 71 1.31 9.11 0.19
C LEU A 71 2.53 8.37 0.75
N SER A 72 3.67 9.06 0.87
CA SER A 72 4.91 8.49 1.42
C SER A 72 4.95 8.51 2.96
N ASP A 73 3.95 9.11 3.62
CA ASP A 73 3.85 9.14 5.09
C ASP A 73 2.95 8.01 5.58
N ASP A 74 3.55 6.96 6.13
CA ASP A 74 2.86 5.76 6.66
C ASP A 74 1.79 6.05 7.73
N ARG A 75 1.80 7.25 8.33
CA ARG A 75 0.79 7.67 9.31
C ARG A 75 -0.51 8.10 8.62
N ILE A 76 -0.45 8.49 7.35
CA ILE A 76 -1.59 8.96 6.57
C ILE A 76 -2.22 7.78 5.83
N ARG A 77 -3.45 7.44 6.19
CA ARG A 77 -4.19 6.30 5.59
C ARG A 77 -5.26 6.72 4.58
N LYS A 78 -5.65 7.99 4.57
CA LYS A 78 -6.75 8.52 3.74
C LYS A 78 -6.43 9.95 3.30
N ILE A 79 -6.62 10.23 2.02
CA ILE A 79 -6.47 11.57 1.43
C ILE A 79 -7.77 11.89 0.71
N GLY A 80 -8.40 13.02 1.06
CA GLY A 80 -9.61 13.50 0.41
C GLY A 80 -9.30 14.68 -0.51
N ILE A 81 -9.73 14.60 -1.77
CA ILE A 81 -9.67 15.73 -2.72
C ILE A 81 -11.08 16.23 -2.95
N TRP A 82 -11.37 17.45 -2.50
CA TRP A 82 -12.72 18.05 -2.50
C TRP A 82 -12.70 19.47 -3.07
N GLY A 83 -13.87 19.99 -3.43
CA GLY A 83 -14.02 21.33 -4.01
C GLY A 83 -15.07 21.41 -5.11
N MET A 84 -15.16 22.57 -5.77
CA MET A 84 -16.18 22.86 -6.80
C MET A 84 -16.17 21.86 -7.97
N GLY A 85 -17.34 21.63 -8.58
CA GLY A 85 -17.47 20.79 -9.78
C GLY A 85 -16.64 21.32 -10.96
N GLY A 86 -16.16 20.43 -11.83
CA GLY A 86 -15.45 20.83 -13.07
C GLY A 86 -13.99 21.23 -12.94
N VAL A 87 -13.46 21.44 -11.73
CA VAL A 87 -12.05 21.88 -11.51
C VAL A 87 -10.98 20.82 -11.81
N GLY A 88 -11.37 19.61 -12.22
CA GLY A 88 -10.40 18.56 -12.59
C GLY A 88 -9.92 17.66 -11.45
N LYS A 89 -10.61 17.59 -10.30
CA LYS A 89 -10.24 16.69 -9.17
C LYS A 89 -10.05 15.24 -9.61
N THR A 90 -10.98 14.68 -10.38
CA THR A 90 -10.88 13.32 -10.91
C THR A 90 -9.69 13.18 -11.87
N THR A 91 -9.42 14.22 -12.67
CA THR A 91 -8.26 14.28 -13.57
C THR A 91 -6.94 14.23 -12.81
N LEU A 92 -6.89 14.86 -11.64
CA LEU A 92 -5.73 14.85 -10.75
C LEU A 92 -5.47 13.46 -10.18
N VAL A 93 -6.49 12.81 -9.58
CA VAL A 93 -6.36 11.44 -9.05
C VAL A 93 -6.02 10.44 -10.17
N ARG A 94 -6.58 10.64 -11.36
CA ARG A 94 -6.25 9.83 -12.54
C ARG A 94 -4.78 9.92 -12.90
N THR A 95 -4.25 11.15 -12.98
CA THR A 95 -2.84 11.34 -13.32
C THR A 95 -1.93 10.75 -12.26
N LEU A 96 -2.28 10.94 -10.98
CA LEU A 96 -1.57 10.31 -9.86
C LEU A 96 -1.52 8.78 -9.99
N ASN A 97 -2.66 8.14 -10.23
CA ASN A 97 -2.73 6.69 -10.43
C ASN A 97 -1.74 6.25 -11.52
N ASN A 98 -1.78 6.91 -12.68
CA ASN A 98 -0.91 6.55 -13.81
C ASN A 98 0.58 6.80 -13.52
N LYS A 99 0.91 7.83 -12.72
CA LYS A 99 2.28 8.09 -12.26
C LYS A 99 2.82 7.00 -11.33
N LEU A 100 1.97 6.34 -10.55
CA LEU A 100 2.37 5.24 -9.67
C LEU A 100 2.78 3.96 -10.44
N GLU A 101 2.48 3.87 -11.73
CA GLU A 101 3.01 2.79 -12.59
C GLU A 101 4.43 3.10 -13.10
N ASP A 102 4.84 4.38 -13.10
CA ASP A 102 6.09 4.80 -13.72
C ASP A 102 7.28 4.29 -12.91
N SER A 103 8.13 3.50 -13.57
CA SER A 103 9.38 2.92 -13.04
C SER A 103 10.38 3.95 -12.51
N SER A 104 10.21 5.23 -12.86
CA SER A 104 11.01 6.34 -12.36
C SER A 104 10.57 6.85 -10.98
N SER A 105 9.41 6.42 -10.48
CA SER A 105 8.89 6.76 -9.16
C SER A 105 9.27 5.68 -8.12
N PRO A 106 9.48 6.04 -6.83
CA PRO A 106 9.63 5.05 -5.79
C PRO A 106 8.37 4.19 -5.75
N GLN A 107 8.54 2.86 -5.71
CA GLN A 107 7.40 1.94 -5.61
C GLN A 107 6.78 2.07 -4.20
N LEU A 108 5.82 2.98 -4.06
CA LEU A 108 5.14 3.29 -2.79
C LEU A 108 4.14 2.21 -2.39
N PHE A 109 3.57 1.51 -3.39
CA PHE A 109 2.52 0.52 -3.18
C PHE A 109 2.78 -0.74 -4.00
N ASP A 110 2.47 -1.90 -3.40
CA ASP A 110 2.48 -3.18 -4.11
C ASP A 110 1.35 -3.27 -5.15
N ILE A 111 0.18 -2.66 -4.83
CA ILE A 111 -1.03 -2.68 -5.65
C ILE A 111 -1.78 -1.36 -5.50
N VAL A 112 -2.25 -0.79 -6.61
CA VAL A 112 -3.12 0.38 -6.71
C VAL A 112 -4.42 -0.03 -7.40
N ILE A 113 -5.55 0.14 -6.73
CA ILE A 113 -6.86 -0.27 -7.23
C ILE A 113 -7.72 0.98 -7.49
N TRP A 114 -8.05 1.21 -8.76
CA TRP A 114 -8.95 2.29 -9.17
C TRP A 114 -10.41 1.82 -9.12
N ILE A 115 -11.26 2.54 -8.39
CA ILE A 115 -12.70 2.28 -8.30
C ILE A 115 -13.45 3.59 -8.52
N THR A 116 -14.42 3.59 -9.43
CA THR A 116 -15.33 4.71 -9.65
C THR A 116 -16.70 4.36 -9.09
N VAL A 117 -17.19 5.19 -8.17
CA VAL A 117 -18.53 5.05 -7.59
C VAL A 117 -19.30 6.32 -7.95
N SER A 118 -20.23 6.20 -8.89
CA SER A 118 -21.27 7.20 -9.09
C SER A 118 -22.42 6.89 -8.14
N LYS A 119 -23.12 7.91 -7.62
CA LYS A 119 -24.36 7.71 -6.84
C LYS A 119 -25.30 6.78 -7.61
N GLY A 120 -25.43 5.54 -7.17
CA GLY A 120 -26.25 4.52 -7.81
C GLY A 120 -27.69 4.51 -7.31
N THR A 121 -28.41 3.43 -7.64
CA THR A 121 -29.78 3.10 -7.22
C THR A 121 -29.89 2.77 -5.73
N GLY A 122 -28.77 2.60 -5.00
CA GLY A 122 -28.73 2.43 -3.55
C GLY A 122 -27.33 2.15 -3.00
N ARG A 123 -27.11 2.44 -1.71
CA ARG A 123 -25.82 2.25 -1.00
C ARG A 123 -25.31 0.81 -1.05
N GLU A 124 -26.22 -0.16 -0.94
CA GLU A 124 -25.86 -1.58 -0.90
C GLU A 124 -25.26 -2.05 -2.23
N GLU A 125 -25.78 -1.58 -3.36
CA GLU A 125 -25.22 -1.89 -4.67
C GLU A 125 -23.83 -1.28 -4.86
N ASP A 126 -23.59 -0.07 -4.35
CA ASP A 126 -22.30 0.59 -4.45
C ASP A 126 -21.23 -0.13 -3.62
N VAL A 127 -21.58 -0.59 -2.41
CA VAL A 127 -20.70 -1.44 -1.60
C VAL A 127 -20.37 -2.74 -2.34
N LYS A 128 -21.37 -3.39 -2.93
CA LYS A 128 -21.16 -4.63 -3.69
C LYS A 128 -20.22 -4.41 -4.89
N LYS A 129 -20.40 -3.33 -5.66
CA LYS A 129 -19.50 -2.97 -6.77
C LYS A 129 -18.05 -2.78 -6.31
N ILE A 130 -17.84 -2.13 -5.15
CA ILE A 130 -16.51 -1.97 -4.56
C ILE A 130 -15.92 -3.34 -4.22
N GLN A 131 -16.68 -4.20 -3.54
CA GLN A 131 -16.23 -5.53 -3.12
C GLN A 131 -15.86 -6.41 -4.32
N ASP A 132 -16.73 -6.47 -5.33
CA ASP A 132 -16.51 -7.26 -6.54
C ASP A 132 -15.20 -6.83 -7.24
N ARG A 133 -14.96 -5.50 -7.32
CA ARG A 133 -13.74 -4.95 -7.93
C ARG A 133 -12.48 -5.27 -7.12
N LEU A 134 -12.56 -5.27 -5.80
CA LEU A 134 -11.44 -5.64 -4.92
C LEU A 134 -11.08 -7.12 -5.08
N VAL A 135 -12.08 -8.02 -5.07
CA VAL A 135 -11.87 -9.46 -5.24
C VAL A 135 -11.23 -9.77 -6.59
N GLU A 136 -11.75 -9.16 -7.67
CA GLU A 136 -11.19 -9.28 -9.02
C GLU A 136 -9.71 -8.86 -9.06
N ARG A 137 -9.40 -7.68 -8.49
CA ARG A 137 -8.04 -7.10 -8.55
C ARG A 137 -7.05 -7.84 -7.67
N LEU A 138 -7.50 -8.39 -6.55
CA LEU A 138 -6.64 -9.13 -5.61
C LEU A 138 -6.54 -10.62 -5.94
N LYS A 139 -7.35 -11.14 -6.88
CA LYS A 139 -7.41 -12.57 -7.23
C LYS A 139 -7.58 -13.46 -6.00
N ILE A 140 -8.38 -13.00 -5.04
CA ILE A 140 -8.72 -13.77 -3.86
C ILE A 140 -9.56 -14.94 -4.37
N SER A 141 -8.96 -16.14 -4.36
CA SER A 141 -9.70 -17.35 -4.68
C SER A 141 -10.57 -17.62 -3.47
N ASP A 142 -11.88 -17.70 -3.67
CA ASP A 142 -12.77 -18.24 -2.64
C ASP A 142 -12.35 -19.68 -2.40
N GLY A 143 -11.49 -19.89 -1.39
CA GLY A 143 -11.35 -21.19 -0.79
C GLY A 143 -12.75 -21.56 -0.32
N GLU A 144 -13.29 -22.65 -0.86
CA GLU A 144 -14.62 -23.15 -0.60
C GLU A 144 -14.86 -23.29 0.91
N HIS A 145 -15.38 -22.24 1.53
CA HIS A 145 -15.97 -22.24 2.86
C HIS A 145 -17.27 -21.45 2.73
N ARG A 146 -18.35 -22.23 2.59
CA ARG A 146 -19.73 -21.76 2.69
C ARG A 146 -19.89 -20.85 3.91
N GLY A 147 -20.45 -19.66 3.68
CA GLY A 147 -21.14 -18.90 4.69
C GLY A 147 -20.30 -17.82 5.36
N GLY A 148 -20.20 -16.68 4.69
CA GLY A 148 -19.67 -15.46 5.30
C GLY A 148 -19.70 -14.31 4.33
N THR A 149 -20.88 -13.73 4.08
CA THR A 149 -20.96 -12.40 3.48
C THR A 149 -20.18 -11.45 4.39
N CYS A 150 -19.04 -10.93 3.92
CA CYS A 150 -18.27 -9.90 4.62
C CYS A 150 -19.05 -8.57 4.60
N ASN A 151 -20.12 -8.50 5.39
CA ASN A 151 -20.87 -7.29 5.67
C ASN A 151 -20.50 -6.79 7.07
N SER A 152 -19.32 -6.21 7.20
CA SER A 152 -19.03 -5.30 8.31
C SER A 152 -17.72 -4.57 8.04
N VAL A 153 -17.76 -3.38 7.46
CA VAL A 153 -17.14 -2.17 8.03
C VAL A 153 -17.68 -0.98 7.22
N VAL A 154 -18.84 -0.46 7.61
CA VAL A 154 -19.13 0.96 7.38
C VAL A 154 -19.59 1.52 8.72
N ARG A 155 -18.67 2.14 9.45
CA ARG A 155 -19.03 3.06 10.52
C ARG A 155 -19.01 4.45 9.90
N GLU A 156 -20.20 4.94 9.59
CA GLU A 156 -20.44 6.37 9.44
C GLU A 156 -20.27 7.01 10.82
N ALA A 157 -19.51 8.09 10.88
CA ALA A 157 -19.64 9.04 11.97
C ALA A 157 -20.81 9.95 11.56
N GLU A 158 -21.95 9.74 12.21
CA GLU A 158 -23.08 10.67 12.14
C GLU A 158 -22.71 12.01 12.79
N GLU A 159 -23.39 13.03 12.28
CA GLU A 159 -23.32 14.44 12.58
C GLU A 159 -23.61 14.74 14.05
N GLY A 160 -22.89 15.72 14.60
CA GLY A 160 -23.35 16.49 15.74
C GLY A 160 -23.92 17.81 15.21
N GLU A 161 -25.23 17.85 15.03
CA GLU A 161 -26.00 19.06 14.79
C GLU A 161 -26.09 19.91 16.08
N GLU A 162 -26.37 21.17 15.84
CA GLU A 162 -26.35 22.37 16.68
C GLU A 162 -27.17 22.28 17.98
N ASP A 163 -26.74 23.02 19.02
CA ASP A 163 -27.68 23.68 19.92
C ASP A 163 -27.10 25.02 20.38
N SER A 164 -28.01 25.86 20.86
CA SER A 164 -28.22 27.25 20.54
C SER A 164 -28.15 28.14 21.79
N THR A 165 -28.08 29.46 21.57
CA THR A 165 -28.34 30.55 22.56
C THR A 165 -27.33 30.65 23.73
N ASP A 166 -26.98 31.79 24.33
CA ASP A 166 -27.53 33.14 24.42
C ASP A 166 -26.40 34.09 24.93
N SER A 167 -26.65 35.40 24.82
CA SER A 167 -25.94 36.59 25.35
C SER A 167 -24.99 37.33 24.42
#